data_AF-A0A7X0MNF4-F1
#
_entry.id   AF-A0A7X0MNF4-F1
#
_cell.length_a   1.000
_cell.length_b   1.000
_cell.length_c   1.000
_cell.angle_alpha   90.00
_cell.angle_beta   90.00
_cell.angle_gamma   90.00
#
_symmetry.space_group_name_H-M   'P 1'
#
loop_
_entity.id
_entity.type
_entity.pdbx_description
1 polymer ?
#
loop_
_entity_poly.entity_id
_entity_poly.type
_entity_poly.pdbx_seq_one_letter_code
_entity_poly.pdbx_strand_id
1 'polypeptide(L)'
;MAAAATKAPLTGRVVEMAAIFMIGDGLLGLTQTARHTDLWKERALGAERMVRPFVGRPGRRRLYALVQIGAGLALAARQRG
;
A
#
# COMPACT_ATOMS: atom_id res chain seq x y z
N MET A 1 17.78 34.73 -0.89
CA MET A 1 16.62 34.58 -1.80
C MET A 1 16.15 33.14 -1.72
N ALA A 2 15.05 32.89 -1.00
CA ALA A 2 14.47 31.56 -0.91
C ALA A 2 13.74 31.27 -2.22
N ALA A 3 14.27 30.33 -3.01
CA ALA A 3 13.62 29.86 -4.23
C ALA A 3 12.25 29.30 -3.82
N ALA A 4 11.18 29.90 -4.36
CA ALA A 4 9.82 29.44 -4.19
C ALA A 4 9.75 27.98 -4.66
N ALA A 5 9.64 27.05 -3.71
CA ALA A 5 9.39 25.65 -4.01
C ALA A 5 8.03 25.57 -4.72
N THR A 6 8.06 25.39 -6.03
CA THR A 6 6.89 25.15 -6.87
C THR A 6 6.06 24.05 -6.21
N LYS A 7 4.90 24.42 -5.66
CA LYS A 7 4.03 23.47 -4.97
C LYS A 7 3.55 22.49 -6.03
N ALA A 8 4.11 21.27 -6.04
CA ALA A 8 3.45 20.15 -6.71
C ALA A 8 1.97 20.19 -6.29
N PRO A 9 1.01 20.10 -7.23
CA PRO A 9 -0.40 20.13 -6.90
C PRO A 9 -0.66 19.11 -5.80
N LEU A 10 -1.46 19.45 -4.80
CA LEU A 10 -1.71 18.60 -3.61
C LEU A 10 -2.06 17.16 -4.01
N THR A 11 -2.74 17.00 -5.15
CA THR A 11 -3.04 15.72 -5.80
C THR A 11 -1.79 14.88 -6.08
N GLY A 12 -0.72 15.44 -6.63
CA GLY A 12 0.53 14.71 -6.87
C GLY A 12 1.12 14.19 -5.57
N ARG A 13 1.18 15.02 -4.52
CA ARG A 13 1.67 14.55 -3.21
C ARG A 13 0.81 13.44 -2.62
N VAL A 14 -0.51 13.53 -2.74
CA VAL A 14 -1.44 12.47 -2.28
C VAL A 14 -1.23 11.19 -3.06
N VAL A 15 -1.02 11.27 -4.38
CA VAL A 15 -0.75 10.12 -5.25
C VAL A 15 0.59 9.48 -4.89
N GLU A 16 1.62 10.28 -4.60
CA GLU A 16 2.92 9.78 -4.12
C GLU A 16 2.80 9.08 -2.76
N MET A 17 2.07 9.68 -1.82
CA MET A 17 1.82 9.04 -0.52
C MET A 17 1.05 7.72 -0.68
N ALA A 18 0.06 7.67 -1.57
CA ALA A 18 -0.67 6.44 -1.88
C ALA A 18 0.26 5.38 -2.49
N ALA A 19 1.13 5.76 -3.42
CA ALA A 19 2.11 4.85 -4.02
C ALA A 19 3.04 4.25 -2.97
N ILE A 20 3.60 5.08 -2.09
CA ILE A 20 4.47 4.64 -0.98
C ILE A 20 3.71 3.69 -0.05
N PHE A 21 2.48 4.02 0.32
CA PHE A 21 1.65 3.18 1.17
C PHE A 21 1.37 1.82 0.54
N MET A 22 1.03 1.78 -0.76
CA MET A 22 0.79 0.53 -1.49
C MET A 22 2.05 -0.35 -1.55
N ILE A 23 3.22 0.25 -1.80
CA ILE A 23 4.49 -0.49 -1.83
C ILE A 23 4.82 -1.03 -0.43
N GLY A 24 4.70 -0.20 0.60
CA GLY A 24 4.96 -0.60 1.99
C GLY A 24 4.03 -1.70 2.47
N ASP A 25 2.73 -1.58 2.19
CA ASP A 25 1.74 -2.60 2.54
C ASP A 25 1.97 -3.93 1.80
N GLY A 26 2.35 -3.86 0.52
CA GLY A 26 2.74 -5.05 -0.23
C GLY A 26 4.02 -5.69 0.32
N LEU A 27 5.04 -4.91 0.68
CA LEU A 27 6.26 -5.46 1.27
C LEU A 27 5.99 -6.18 2.59
N LEU A 28 5.13 -5.61 3.46
CA LEU A 28 4.66 -6.26 4.69
C LEU A 28 3.83 -7.51 4.40
N GLY A 29 2.97 -7.47 3.38
CA GLY A 29 2.19 -8.63 2.92
C GLY A 29 3.05 -9.80 2.43
N LEU A 30 4.22 -9.53 1.87
CA LEU A 30 5.19 -10.56 1.42
C LEU A 30 6.05 -11.10 2.55
N THR A 31 6.66 -10.20 3.32
CA THR A 31 7.69 -10.55 4.32
C THR A 31 7.09 -10.97 5.66
N GLN A 32 5.91 -10.45 6.00
CA GLN A 32 5.27 -10.61 7.30
C GLN A 32 3.81 -11.04 7.16
N THR A 33 3.51 -11.89 6.17
CA THR A 33 2.15 -12.24 5.76
C THR A 33 1.22 -12.62 6.92
N ALA A 34 1.65 -13.55 7.79
CA ALA A 34 0.83 -14.03 8.90
C ALA A 34 0.63 -12.94 9.96
N ARG A 35 1.72 -12.38 10.50
CA ARG A 35 1.70 -11.27 11.47
C ARG A 35 0.86 -10.08 10.99
N HIS A 36 1.02 -9.69 9.74
CA HIS A 36 0.27 -8.59 9.15
C HIS A 36 -1.22 -8.95 9.05
N THR A 37 -1.59 -10.13 8.53
CA THR A 37 -3.00 -10.54 8.48
C THR A 37 -3.61 -10.65 9.89
N ASP A 38 -2.85 -11.15 10.86
CA ASP A 38 -3.28 -11.33 12.24
C ASP A 38 -3.50 -10.01 13.00
N LEU A 39 -2.75 -8.95 12.66
CA LEU A 39 -2.97 -7.62 13.23
C LEU A 39 -4.32 -7.01 12.84
N TRP A 40 -4.85 -7.39 11.67
CA TRP A 40 -6.03 -6.76 11.07
C TRP A 40 -7.25 -7.67 11.02
N LYS A 41 -7.12 -8.95 11.37
CA LYS A 41 -8.24 -9.91 11.36
C LYS A 41 -9.24 -9.67 12.50
N GLU A 42 -8.83 -9.00 13.58
CA GLU A 42 -9.62 -8.78 14.80
C GLU A 42 -9.47 -7.33 15.28
N ARG A 43 -10.59 -6.70 15.67
CA ARG A 43 -10.66 -5.35 16.26
C ARG A 43 -10.08 -4.23 15.39
N ALA A 44 -10.20 -4.37 14.07
CA ALA A 44 -9.54 -3.49 13.10
C ALA A 44 -10.48 -2.42 12.54
N LEU A 45 -11.39 -1.88 13.36
CA LEU A 45 -12.30 -0.77 12.99
C LEU A 45 -13.03 -0.99 11.65
N GLY A 46 -13.42 -2.23 11.34
CA GLY A 46 -14.12 -2.61 10.10
C GLY A 46 -13.22 -3.10 8.94
N ALA A 47 -11.90 -2.94 9.04
CA ALA A 47 -10.94 -3.49 8.06
C ALA A 47 -10.91 -5.02 8.05
N GLU A 48 -11.49 -5.65 9.08
CA GLU A 48 -11.68 -7.11 9.20
C GLU A 48 -12.31 -7.72 7.94
N ARG A 49 -13.29 -7.01 7.33
CA ARG A 49 -13.94 -7.47 6.10
C ARG A 49 -13.00 -7.53 4.90
N MET A 50 -12.06 -6.59 4.82
CA MET A 50 -11.06 -6.52 3.76
C MET A 50 -9.98 -7.59 3.94
N VAL A 51 -9.69 -7.98 5.18
CA VAL A 51 -8.66 -8.96 5.51
C VAL A 51 -9.17 -10.39 5.53
N ARG A 52 -10.47 -10.61 5.75
CA ARG A 52 -11.15 -11.92 5.77
C ARG A 52 -10.79 -12.85 4.60
N PRO A 53 -10.67 -12.40 3.33
CA PRO A 53 -10.30 -13.29 2.22
C PRO A 53 -8.89 -13.89 2.31
N PHE A 54 -8.02 -13.28 3.13
CA PHE A 54 -6.62 -13.63 3.30
C PHE A 54 -6.33 -14.46 4.56
N VAL A 55 -7.26 -14.48 5.52
CA VAL A 55 -7.14 -15.26 6.76
C VAL A 55 -6.97 -16.75 6.44
N GLY A 56 -5.93 -17.36 7.01
CA GLY A 56 -5.56 -18.76 6.76
C GLY A 56 -5.06 -19.06 5.34
N ARG A 57 -4.89 -18.04 4.48
CA ARG A 57 -4.48 -18.20 3.07
C ARG A 57 -3.29 -17.30 2.72
N PRO A 58 -2.08 -17.59 3.26
CA PRO A 58 -0.91 -16.72 3.08
C PRO A 58 -0.51 -16.53 1.60
N GLY A 59 -0.71 -17.54 0.75
CA GLY A 59 -0.45 -17.43 -0.69
C GLY A 59 -1.28 -16.34 -1.37
N ARG A 60 -2.56 -16.19 -1.00
CA ARG A 60 -3.43 -15.15 -1.59
C ARG A 60 -2.99 -13.74 -1.18
N ARG A 61 -2.56 -13.56 0.08
CA ARG A 61 -2.02 -12.27 0.54
C ARG A 61 -0.70 -11.93 -0.13
N ARG A 62 0.18 -12.91 -0.35
CA ARG A 62 1.45 -12.70 -1.07
C ARG A 62 1.21 -12.32 -2.53
N LEU A 63 0.28 -12.99 -3.22
CA LEU A 63 -0.08 -12.61 -4.59
C LEU A 63 -0.66 -11.19 -4.64
N TYR A 64 -1.60 -10.89 -3.74
CA TYR A 64 -2.17 -9.54 -3.64
C TYR A 64 -1.09 -8.49 -3.34
N ALA A 65 -0.11 -8.81 -2.50
CA ALA A 65 1.00 -7.93 -2.20
C ALA A 65 1.89 -7.62 -3.42
N LEU A 66 2.17 -8.61 -4.29
CA LEU A 66 2.88 -8.37 -5.55
C LEU A 66 2.10 -7.42 -6.46
N VAL A 67 0.78 -7.62 -6.56
CA VAL A 67 -0.10 -6.73 -7.34
C VAL A 67 -0.07 -5.31 -6.76
N GLN A 68 -0.07 -5.18 -5.43
CA GLN A 68 -0.06 -3.89 -4.73
C GLN A 68 1.25 -3.13 -4.93
N ILE A 69 2.39 -3.82 -4.86
CA ILE A 69 3.71 -3.26 -5.18
C ILE A 69 3.73 -2.79 -6.63
N GLY A 70 3.30 -3.64 -7.57
CA GLY A 70 3.24 -3.29 -8.99
C GLY A 70 2.36 -2.07 -9.25
N ALA A 71 1.20 -1.99 -8.62
CA ALA A 71 0.29 -0.84 -8.72
C ALA A 71 0.91 0.43 -8.12
N GLY A 72 1.57 0.35 -6.97
CA GLY A 72 2.25 1.49 -6.35
C GLY A 72 3.41 2.00 -7.21
N LEU A 73 4.22 1.10 -7.78
CA LEU A 73 5.28 1.46 -8.71
C LEU A 73 4.74 2.10 -9.99
N ALA A 74 3.67 1.55 -10.56
CA ALA A 74 3.01 2.14 -11.73
C ALA A 74 2.45 3.54 -11.42
N LEU A 75 1.86 3.73 -10.23
CA LEU A 75 1.32 5.01 -9.79
C LEU A 75 2.43 6.05 -9.58
N ALA A 76 3.56 5.66 -8.99
CA ALA A 76 4.74 6.51 -8.84
C ALA A 76 5.35 6.88 -10.21
N ALA A 77 5.47 5.92 -11.12
CA ALA A 77 6.00 6.16 -12.46
C ALA A 77 5.15 7.14 -13.27
N ARG A 78 3.81 7.05 -13.14
CA ARG A 78 2.85 7.94 -13.81
C ARG A 78 2.84 9.38 -13.28
N GLN A 79 3.46 9.66 -12.14
CA GLN A 79 3.61 11.03 -11.65
C GLN A 79 4.83 11.75 -12.22
N ARG A 80 5.79 11.01 -12.80
CA ARG A 80 7.00 11.58 -13.41
C ARG A 80 6.88 11.77 -14.93
N GLY A 81 5.82 11.26 -15.55
CA GLY A 81 5.50 11.46 -16.97
C GLY A 81 4.36 12.45 -17.14
#